data_AF-A0A2V8LSE7-F1
#
_entry.id   AF-A0A2V8LSE7-F1
#
_cell.length_a   1.000
_cell.length_b   1.000
_cell.length_c   1.000
_cell.angle_alpha   90.00
_cell.angle_beta   90.00
_cell.angle_gamma   90.00
#
_symmetry.space_group_name_H-M   'P 1'
#
loop_
_entity.id
_entity.type
_entity.pdbx_description
1 polymer ?
#
loop_
_entity_poly.entity_id
_entity_poly.type
_entity_poly.pdbx_seq_one_letter_code
_entity_poly.pdbx_strand_id
1 'polypeptide(L)'
;MPAIGMINQEVGVMRRIATMKRERFSMTALIVLLPIAAGICLPPTMRTIAAGRWGGPHVNLTVTPEGFTLEFDCAAGSAKGPPVIDRKGRFKLYGTYVSQPGSPSVPREAHPAEYSGSVKGDLMTLEVKLTDSRQSIGIYKLVFGQLRRLNKCPVSRPQGPPRL
;
A
#
# COMPACT_ATOMS: atom_id res chain seq x y z
N MET A 1 10.22 58.03 25.78
CA MET A 1 11.32 58.19 24.80
C MET A 1 10.70 58.22 23.40
N PRO A 2 10.60 59.36 22.70
CA PRO A 2 10.11 59.43 21.32
C PRO A 2 11.18 59.94 20.31
N ALA A 3 11.14 59.48 19.06
CA ALA A 3 11.66 60.08 17.80
C ALA A 3 11.49 59.01 16.68
N ILE A 4 10.69 59.14 15.61
CA ILE A 4 10.71 60.04 14.41
C ILE A 4 11.84 59.72 13.38
N GLY A 5 11.42 59.52 12.12
CA GLY A 5 12.23 59.57 10.86
C GLY A 5 12.34 58.19 10.17
N MET A 6 11.74 57.84 9.02
CA MET A 6 11.40 58.49 7.74
C MET A 6 12.62 58.86 6.87
N ILE A 7 12.54 58.49 5.58
CA ILE A 7 13.34 58.86 4.37
C ILE A 7 14.80 58.37 4.31
N ASN A 8 15.47 58.08 3.19
CA ASN A 8 15.21 57.85 1.76
C ASN A 8 16.57 57.40 1.20
N GLN A 9 16.63 56.56 0.16
CA GLN A 9 17.70 56.71 -0.84
C GLN A 9 17.27 56.22 -2.23
N GLU A 10 17.19 57.20 -3.12
CA GLU A 10 17.24 57.16 -4.59
C GLU A 10 18.53 56.42 -5.03
N VAL A 11 18.76 55.88 -6.23
CA VAL A 11 18.82 56.49 -7.58
C VAL A 11 18.90 55.29 -8.54
N GLY A 12 18.06 55.10 -9.56
CA GLY A 12 18.09 55.83 -10.83
C GLY A 12 19.25 55.41 -11.74
N VAL A 13 19.09 54.37 -12.59
CA VAL A 13 19.79 54.28 -13.88
C VAL A 13 18.80 53.86 -14.96
N MET A 14 18.44 54.88 -15.73
CA MET A 14 17.55 54.84 -16.88
C MET A 14 18.36 54.61 -18.17
N ARG A 15 17.68 54.00 -19.16
CA ARG A 15 17.88 54.11 -20.62
C ARG A 15 19.01 53.28 -21.25
N ARG A 16 18.60 52.39 -22.17
CA ARG A 16 18.79 52.62 -23.62
C ARG A 16 17.55 52.17 -24.39
N ILE A 17 16.94 53.14 -25.08
CA ILE A 17 15.80 52.99 -25.96
C ILE A 17 16.38 52.68 -27.34
N ALA A 18 16.12 51.49 -27.89
CA ALA A 18 16.44 51.20 -29.29
C ALA A 18 15.21 51.53 -30.15
N THR A 19 15.40 52.52 -31.02
CA THR A 19 14.44 53.10 -31.96
C THR A 19 14.12 52.19 -33.15
N MET A 20 12.83 52.14 -33.49
CA MET A 20 12.25 52.11 -34.84
C MET A 20 12.60 50.96 -35.80
N LYS A 21 11.58 50.17 -36.13
CA LYS A 21 11.15 50.08 -37.54
C LYS A 21 9.63 50.10 -37.64
N ARG A 22 9.14 51.22 -38.15
CA ARG A 22 7.73 51.59 -38.32
C ARG A 22 7.32 51.10 -39.71
N GLU A 23 6.67 49.94 -39.79
CA GLU A 23 6.03 49.48 -41.03
C GLU A 23 4.54 49.28 -40.78
N ARG A 24 3.74 49.89 -41.63
CA ARG A 24 2.30 50.05 -41.48
C ARG A 24 1.59 48.75 -41.87
N PHE A 25 1.30 47.87 -40.92
CA PHE A 25 0.44 46.71 -41.16
C PHE A 25 -0.70 46.63 -40.14
N SER A 26 -1.79 47.30 -40.55
CA SER A 26 -3.19 46.93 -40.39
C SER A 26 -3.63 46.15 -39.15
N MET A 27 -4.22 46.90 -38.23
CA MET A 27 -5.44 46.61 -37.46
C MET A 27 -6.25 45.37 -37.93
N THR A 28 -6.01 44.21 -37.30
CA THR A 28 -7.02 43.23 -36.83
C THR A 28 -6.31 42.01 -36.26
N ALA A 29 -6.49 41.78 -34.96
CA ALA A 29 -6.72 40.47 -34.33
C ALA A 29 -6.18 40.50 -32.89
N LEU A 30 -7.04 40.96 -31.99
CA LEU A 30 -7.01 40.64 -30.57
C LEU A 30 -7.28 39.13 -30.44
N ILE A 31 -6.29 38.28 -30.71
CA ILE A 31 -6.38 36.84 -30.48
C ILE A 31 -6.16 36.61 -28.98
N VAL A 32 -7.26 36.79 -28.25
CA VAL A 32 -7.72 35.96 -27.13
C VAL A 32 -6.62 35.07 -26.51
N LEU A 33 -5.94 35.61 -25.49
CA LEU A 33 -5.27 34.80 -24.48
C LEU A 33 -6.34 34.13 -23.60
N LEU A 34 -6.97 33.08 -24.11
CA LEU A 34 -7.72 32.14 -23.27
C LEU A 34 -6.67 31.19 -22.68
N PRO A 35 -6.37 31.22 -21.37
CA PRO A 35 -5.64 30.12 -20.77
C PRO A 35 -6.57 28.92 -20.87
N ILE A 36 -6.21 27.96 -21.72
CA ILE A 36 -6.84 26.64 -21.72
C ILE A 36 -6.58 26.10 -20.32
N ALA A 37 -7.58 26.21 -19.45
CA ALA A 37 -7.61 25.49 -18.18
C ALA A 37 -7.78 24.00 -18.51
N ALA A 38 -6.71 23.41 -19.06
CA ALA A 38 -6.55 21.98 -19.14
C ALA A 38 -6.47 21.52 -17.69
N GLY A 39 -7.60 21.13 -17.12
CA GLY A 39 -7.66 20.43 -15.86
C GLY A 39 -6.71 19.24 -15.96
N ILE A 40 -5.57 19.33 -15.28
CA ILE A 40 -4.58 18.26 -15.24
C ILE A 40 -5.27 17.12 -14.49
N CYS A 41 -5.77 16.14 -15.23
CA CYS A 41 -6.28 14.90 -14.68
C CYS A 41 -5.09 14.08 -14.21
N LEU A 42 -4.58 14.38 -13.02
CA LEU A 42 -3.59 13.53 -12.36
C LEU A 42 -4.32 12.23 -11.97
N PRO A 43 -3.83 11.05 -12.40
CA PRO A 43 -4.43 9.80 -11.98
C PRO A 43 -4.36 9.71 -10.45
N PRO A 44 -5.43 9.25 -9.79
CA PRO A 44 -5.41 9.06 -8.34
C PRO A 44 -4.27 8.10 -7.98
N THR A 45 -3.40 8.53 -7.08
CA THR A 45 -2.33 7.68 -6.54
C THR A 45 -2.98 6.56 -5.73
N MET A 46 -3.00 5.35 -6.30
CA MET A 46 -3.39 4.15 -5.55
C MET A 46 -2.36 3.92 -4.45
N ARG A 47 -2.80 3.93 -3.20
CA ARG A 47 -1.96 3.54 -2.06
C ARG A 47 -1.97 2.02 -1.97
N THR A 48 -0.81 1.46 -1.68
CA THR A 48 -0.65 0.02 -1.45
C THR A 48 -0.13 -0.25 -0.04
N ILE A 49 -0.27 -1.48 0.42
CA ILE A 49 0.45 -1.96 1.60
C ILE A 49 1.95 -1.86 1.31
N ALA A 50 2.74 -1.37 2.28
CA ALA A 50 4.19 -1.26 2.11
C ALA A 50 4.81 -2.63 1.79
N ALA A 51 5.58 -2.67 0.70
CA ALA A 51 6.32 -3.87 0.29
C ALA A 51 7.37 -4.24 1.33
N GLY A 52 7.60 -5.53 1.51
CA GLY A 52 8.54 -6.06 2.49
C GLY A 52 7.87 -6.99 3.51
N ARG A 53 8.52 -7.14 4.67
CA ARG A 53 8.20 -8.17 5.65
C ARG A 53 7.35 -7.60 6.78
N TRP A 54 6.31 -8.33 7.15
CA TRP A 54 5.41 -8.03 8.25
C TRP A 54 5.32 -9.26 9.15
N GLY A 55 5.38 -9.07 10.46
CA GLY A 55 5.44 -10.18 11.41
C GLY A 55 4.55 -9.97 12.63
N GLY A 56 3.89 -11.04 13.06
CA GLY A 56 3.00 -11.06 14.20
C GLY A 56 2.98 -12.42 14.89
N PRO A 57 2.35 -12.55 16.06
CA PRO A 57 2.15 -13.85 16.68
C PRO A 57 1.49 -14.83 15.69
N HIS A 58 2.09 -16.01 15.51
CA HIS A 58 1.59 -17.09 14.65
C HIS A 58 1.53 -16.79 13.14
N VAL A 59 2.05 -15.63 12.67
CA VAL A 59 2.04 -15.27 11.25
C VAL A 59 3.24 -14.42 10.83
N ASN A 60 3.81 -14.75 9.68
CA ASN A 60 4.67 -13.86 8.90
C ASN A 60 4.04 -13.61 7.54
N LEU A 61 4.22 -12.41 7.01
CA LEU A 61 3.71 -12.00 5.71
C LEU A 61 4.81 -11.29 4.92
N THR A 62 4.89 -11.56 3.63
CA THR A 62 5.78 -10.86 2.70
C THR A 62 4.94 -10.22 1.60
N VAL A 63 4.99 -8.89 1.51
CA VAL A 63 4.27 -8.09 0.51
C VAL A 63 5.19 -7.78 -0.67
N THR A 64 4.67 -7.94 -1.89
CA THR A 64 5.28 -7.49 -3.14
C THR A 64 4.29 -6.62 -3.92
N PRO A 65 4.72 -5.93 -5.00
CA PRO A 65 3.79 -5.20 -5.86
C PRO A 65 2.71 -6.10 -6.51
N GLU A 66 2.99 -7.39 -6.64
CA GLU A 66 2.12 -8.38 -7.30
C GLU A 66 1.19 -9.13 -6.33
N GLY A 67 1.31 -8.90 -5.01
CA GLY A 67 0.48 -9.57 -4.01
C GLY A 67 1.23 -9.81 -2.69
N PHE A 68 0.92 -10.92 -2.03
CA PHE A 68 1.64 -11.32 -0.82
C PHE A 68 1.61 -12.84 -0.61
N THR A 69 2.55 -13.29 0.22
CA THR A 69 2.58 -14.65 0.79
C THR A 69 2.54 -14.56 2.30
N LEU A 70 1.95 -15.58 2.93
CA LEU A 70 1.90 -15.75 4.37
C LEU A 70 2.44 -17.12 4.77
N GLU A 71 3.08 -17.13 5.93
CA GLU A 71 3.40 -18.33 6.66
C GLU A 71 2.73 -18.28 8.02
N PHE A 72 2.02 -19.35 8.36
CA PHE A 72 1.48 -19.58 9.69
C PHE A 72 2.25 -20.73 10.35
N ASP A 73 1.90 -21.03 11.60
CA ASP A 73 2.40 -22.20 12.33
C ASP A 73 2.11 -23.51 11.58
N CYS A 74 0.86 -23.71 11.17
CA CYS A 74 0.37 -24.94 10.55
C CYS A 74 -0.21 -24.76 9.15
N ALA A 75 0.12 -23.65 8.48
CA ALA A 75 -0.44 -23.33 7.17
C ALA A 75 0.43 -22.34 6.40
N ALA A 76 0.12 -22.19 5.12
CA ALA A 76 0.63 -21.10 4.27
C ALA A 76 -0.53 -20.41 3.56
N GLY A 77 -0.32 -19.16 3.16
CA GLY A 77 -1.30 -18.39 2.41
C GLY A 77 -0.65 -17.63 1.27
N SER A 78 -1.44 -17.29 0.25
CA SER A 78 -1.01 -16.35 -0.78
C SER A 78 -2.21 -15.64 -1.39
N ALA A 79 -2.00 -14.41 -1.86
CA ALA A 79 -2.95 -13.69 -2.69
C ALA A 79 -2.21 -12.99 -3.83
N LYS A 80 -2.84 -12.95 -5.00
CA LYS A 80 -2.31 -12.29 -6.20
C LYS A 80 -3.07 -11.00 -6.47
N GLY A 81 -2.39 -10.05 -7.09
CA GLY A 81 -2.91 -8.72 -7.40
C GLY A 81 -2.33 -7.66 -6.47
N PRO A 82 -2.31 -6.39 -6.91
CA PRO A 82 -1.73 -5.31 -6.13
C PRO A 82 -2.47 -5.16 -4.79
N PRO A 83 -1.76 -5.13 -3.65
CA PRO A 83 -2.37 -5.00 -2.34
C PRO A 83 -2.78 -3.56 -2.06
N VAL A 84 -3.80 -3.08 -2.76
CA VAL A 84 -4.31 -1.70 -2.69
C VAL A 84 -5.05 -1.48 -1.37
N ILE A 85 -4.84 -0.31 -0.76
CA ILE A 85 -5.56 0.16 0.42
C ILE A 85 -6.46 1.36 0.08
N ASP A 86 -7.64 1.41 0.70
CA ASP A 86 -8.55 2.53 0.55
C ASP A 86 -8.12 3.77 1.36
N ARG A 87 -8.89 4.87 1.27
CA ARG A 87 -8.62 6.11 2.02
C ARG A 87 -8.61 5.93 3.55
N LYS A 88 -9.28 4.88 4.06
CA LYS A 88 -9.33 4.51 5.49
C LYS A 88 -8.24 3.48 5.85
N GLY A 89 -7.34 3.15 4.92
CA GLY A 89 -6.25 2.20 5.10
C GLY A 89 -6.71 0.74 5.07
N ARG A 90 -7.90 0.44 4.54
CA ARG A 90 -8.44 -0.93 4.51
C ARG A 90 -8.10 -1.63 3.21
N PHE A 91 -7.93 -2.94 3.27
CA PHE A 91 -7.68 -3.78 2.11
C PHE A 91 -8.57 -5.02 2.13
N LYS A 92 -8.73 -5.61 0.94
CA LYS A 92 -9.33 -6.92 0.73
C LYS A 92 -8.71 -7.55 -0.51
N LEU A 93 -8.15 -8.75 -0.37
CA LEU A 93 -7.64 -9.56 -1.46
C LEU A 93 -8.13 -10.99 -1.32
N TYR A 94 -8.33 -11.66 -2.44
CA TYR A 94 -8.67 -13.07 -2.48
C TYR A 94 -7.46 -13.90 -2.89
N GLY A 95 -7.37 -15.10 -2.35
CA GLY A 95 -6.24 -15.97 -2.60
C GLY A 95 -6.48 -17.39 -2.12
N THR A 96 -5.40 -18.06 -1.74
CA THR A 96 -5.41 -19.46 -1.31
C THR A 96 -4.85 -19.58 0.09
N TYR A 97 -5.46 -20.44 0.90
CA TYR A 97 -4.96 -20.90 2.19
C TYR A 97 -4.68 -22.40 2.08
N VAL A 98 -3.48 -22.84 2.47
CA VAL A 98 -3.04 -24.23 2.36
C VAL A 98 -2.69 -24.76 3.73
N SER A 99 -3.43 -25.78 4.20
CA SER A 99 -3.11 -26.48 5.45
C SER A 99 -1.78 -27.23 5.31
N GLN A 100 -0.97 -27.18 6.37
CA GLN A 100 0.34 -27.84 6.44
C GLN A 100 0.39 -28.73 7.68
N PRO A 101 -0.28 -29.90 7.63
CA PRO A 101 -0.24 -30.86 8.73
C PRO A 101 1.19 -31.34 8.99
N GLY A 102 1.47 -31.71 10.25
CA GLY A 102 2.79 -32.18 10.64
C GLY A 102 3.10 -33.61 10.20
N SER A 103 2.06 -34.41 9.90
CA SER A 103 2.23 -35.80 9.45
C SER A 103 2.22 -35.89 7.92
N PRO A 104 3.17 -36.61 7.28
CA PRO A 104 3.14 -36.88 5.85
C PRO A 104 1.91 -37.68 5.38
N SER A 105 1.26 -38.43 6.28
CA SER A 105 0.05 -39.22 5.97
C SER A 105 -1.21 -38.37 5.86
N VAL A 106 -1.18 -37.12 6.33
CA VAL A 106 -2.31 -36.20 6.22
C VAL A 106 -2.05 -35.30 5.01
N PRO A 107 -2.94 -35.29 4.00
CA PRO A 107 -2.75 -34.47 2.82
C PRO A 107 -2.80 -32.98 3.16
N ARG A 108 -2.11 -32.17 2.34
CA ARG A 108 -2.26 -30.71 2.35
C ARG A 108 -3.53 -30.36 1.59
N GLU A 109 -4.35 -29.50 2.18
CA GLU A 109 -5.61 -29.07 1.59
C GLU A 109 -5.55 -27.58 1.28
N ALA A 110 -5.98 -27.21 0.07
CA ALA A 110 -6.01 -25.84 -0.40
C ALA A 110 -7.46 -25.33 -0.44
N HIS A 111 -7.71 -24.20 0.19
CA HIS A 111 -9.01 -23.54 0.26
C HIS A 111 -8.91 -22.12 -0.31
N PRO A 112 -9.95 -21.63 -1.01
CA PRO A 112 -10.03 -20.22 -1.35
C PRO A 112 -10.22 -19.38 -0.07
N ALA A 113 -9.52 -18.25 0.00
CA ALA A 113 -9.50 -17.40 1.19
C ALA A 113 -9.69 -15.92 0.84
N GLU A 114 -10.41 -15.21 1.70
CA GLU A 114 -10.45 -13.76 1.78
C GLU A 114 -9.46 -13.29 2.86
N TYR A 115 -8.56 -12.41 2.47
CA TYR A 115 -7.64 -11.69 3.32
C TYR A 115 -8.08 -10.24 3.38
N SER A 116 -8.56 -9.79 4.53
CA SER A 116 -9.05 -8.41 4.69
C SER A 116 -8.49 -7.76 5.94
N GLY A 117 -8.51 -6.44 6.02
CA GLY A 117 -7.92 -5.79 7.18
C GLY A 117 -7.71 -4.30 7.03
N SER A 118 -6.85 -3.77 7.88
CA SER A 118 -6.44 -2.36 7.83
C SER A 118 -4.97 -2.17 8.21
N VAL A 119 -4.37 -1.13 7.65
CA VAL A 119 -2.98 -0.70 7.89
C VAL A 119 -2.98 0.73 8.43
N LYS A 120 -2.28 0.95 9.54
CA LYS A 120 -2.06 2.26 10.17
C LYS A 120 -0.58 2.39 10.52
N GLY A 121 0.15 3.17 9.73
CA GLY A 121 1.61 3.28 9.88
C GLY A 121 2.28 1.93 9.61
N ASP A 122 3.02 1.44 10.60
CA ASP A 122 3.71 0.16 10.61
C ASP A 122 2.88 -0.99 11.19
N LEU A 123 1.64 -0.74 11.62
CA LEU A 123 0.76 -1.75 12.20
C LEU A 123 -0.32 -2.19 11.20
N MET A 124 -0.46 -3.50 11.04
CA MET A 124 -1.50 -4.14 10.24
C MET A 124 -2.39 -5.02 11.14
N THR A 125 -3.70 -4.92 10.95
CA THR A 125 -4.65 -5.94 11.42
C THR A 125 -5.14 -6.72 10.20
N LEU A 126 -4.96 -8.03 10.20
CA LEU A 126 -5.31 -8.95 9.12
C LEU A 126 -6.33 -9.96 9.63
N GLU A 127 -7.47 -10.07 8.98
CA GLU A 127 -8.45 -11.13 9.13
C GLU A 127 -8.35 -12.11 7.96
N VAL A 128 -8.42 -13.41 8.25
CA VAL A 128 -8.35 -14.48 7.27
C VAL A 128 -9.59 -15.34 7.38
N LYS A 129 -10.29 -15.53 6.26
CA LYS A 129 -11.53 -16.31 6.20
C LYS A 129 -11.53 -17.22 4.97
N LEU A 130 -11.90 -18.48 5.14
CA LEU A 130 -12.13 -19.40 4.03
C LEU A 130 -13.47 -19.08 3.36
N THR A 131 -13.50 -18.96 2.04
CA THR A 131 -14.71 -18.51 1.32
C THR A 131 -15.65 -19.64 0.94
N ASP A 132 -15.14 -20.87 0.85
CA ASP A 132 -15.90 -22.09 0.58
C ASP A 132 -16.67 -22.59 1.81
N SER A 133 -16.03 -22.61 2.98
CA SER A 133 -16.65 -23.06 4.24
C SER A 133 -17.19 -21.93 5.11
N ARG A 134 -16.86 -20.67 4.77
CA ARG A 134 -17.12 -19.48 5.60
C ARG A 134 -16.43 -19.51 6.97
N GLN A 135 -15.51 -20.44 7.19
CA GLN A 135 -14.74 -20.55 8.43
C GLN A 135 -13.82 -19.35 8.60
N SER A 136 -13.82 -18.75 9.79
CA SER A 136 -12.80 -17.76 10.19
C SER A 136 -11.55 -18.51 10.67
N ILE A 137 -10.40 -18.20 10.08
CA ILE A 137 -9.11 -18.74 10.50
C ILE A 137 -8.55 -17.93 11.68
N GLY A 138 -8.72 -16.61 11.64
CA GLY A 138 -8.35 -15.75 12.76
C GLY A 138 -8.09 -14.30 12.35
N ILE A 139 -7.77 -13.50 13.38
CA ILE A 139 -7.36 -12.11 13.26
C ILE A 139 -5.95 -11.97 13.83
N TYR A 140 -5.06 -11.37 13.06
CA TYR A 140 -3.65 -11.24 13.36
C TYR A 140 -3.22 -9.78 13.37
N LYS A 141 -2.31 -9.43 14.30
CA LYS A 141 -1.65 -8.13 14.33
C LYS A 141 -0.22 -8.31 13.84
N LEU A 142 0.15 -7.62 12.76
CA LEU A 142 1.48 -7.67 12.18
C LEU A 142 2.13 -6.30 12.23
N VAL A 143 3.44 -6.27 12.44
CA VAL A 143 4.25 -5.05 12.44
C VAL A 143 5.25 -5.10 11.30
N PHE A 144 5.39 -4.00 10.57
CA PHE A 144 6.33 -3.86 9.47
C PHE A 144 7.78 -4.01 9.95
N GLY A 145 8.62 -4.66 9.14
CA GLY A 145 10.02 -4.94 9.45
C GLY A 145 10.23 -6.05 10.48
N GLN A 146 9.16 -6.58 11.10
CA GLN A 146 9.27 -7.68 12.06
C GLN A 146 9.13 -9.03 11.37
N LEU A 147 9.82 -10.02 11.95
CA LEU A 147 9.62 -11.43 11.67
C LEU A 147 9.56 -12.19 12.97
N ARG A 148 8.67 -13.17 13.02
CA ARG A 148 8.49 -14.04 14.17
C ARG A 148 8.92 -15.45 13.83
N ARG A 149 9.47 -16.15 14.81
CA ARG A 149 9.68 -17.59 14.71
C ARG A 149 8.32 -18.26 14.80
N LEU A 150 7.98 -19.03 13.77
CA LEU A 150 6.74 -19.80 13.72
C LEU A 150 6.99 -21.20 14.27
N ASN A 151 6.00 -21.74 14.98
CA ASN A 151 6.04 -23.11 15.47
C ASN A 151 5.39 -23.99 14.42
N LYS A 152 6.20 -24.78 13.71
CA LYS A 152 5.65 -25.67 12.69
C LYS A 152 4.81 -26.78 13.32
N CYS A 153 3.80 -27.20 12.56
CA CYS A 153 2.84 -28.19 12.99
C CYS A 153 3.53 -29.47 13.52
N PRO A 154 3.21 -29.91 14.75
CA PRO A 154 3.87 -31.07 15.33
C PRO A 154 3.52 -32.34 14.56
N VAL A 155 4.50 -33.22 14.37
CA VAL A 155 4.29 -34.54 13.79
C VAL A 155 3.54 -35.40 14.82
N SER A 156 2.36 -35.91 14.46
CA SER A 156 1.69 -36.92 15.28
C SER A 156 2.50 -38.22 15.25
N ARG A 157 2.82 -38.79 16.42
CA ARG A 157 3.33 -40.16 16.48
C ARG A 157 2.21 -41.11 16.02
N PRO A 158 2.51 -42.17 15.25
CA PRO A 158 1.54 -43.22 14.99
C PRO A 158 1.01 -43.72 16.33
N GLN A 159 -0.31 -43.72 16.51
CA GLN A 159 -0.91 -44.41 17.66
C GLN A 159 -0.59 -45.89 17.47
N GLY A 160 0.15 -46.48 18.41
CA GLY A 160 0.40 -47.92 18.42
C GLY A 160 -0.93 -48.69 18.48
N PRO A 161 -0.96 -49.96 18.07
CA PRO A 161 -2.18 -50.76 18.15
C PRO A 161 -2.74 -50.72 19.58
N PRO A 162 -4.08 -50.77 19.76
CA PRO A 162 -4.67 -50.87 21.09
C PRO A 162 -4.02 -52.03 21.85
N ARG A 163 -3.56 -51.79 23.08
CA ARG A 163 -3.17 -52.90 23.95
C ARG A 163 -4.44 -53.60 24.39
N LEU A 164 -4.62 -54.84 23.93
CA LEU A 164 -5.65 -55.78 24.37
C LEU A 164 -5.33 -56.29 25.78
#